data_AF-A0A1M2VJZ3-F1
#
_entry.id   AF-A0A1M2VJZ3-F1
#
_cell.length_a   1.000
_cell.length_b   1.000
_cell.length_c   1.000
_cell.angle_alpha   90.00
_cell.angle_beta   90.00
_cell.angle_gamma   90.00
#
_symmetry.space_group_name_H-M   'P 1'
#
loop_
_entity.id
_entity.type
_entity.pdbx_description
1 polymer ?
#
loop_
_entity_poly.entity_id
_entity_poly.type
_entity_poly.pdbx_seq_one_letter_code
_entity_poly.pdbx_strand_id
1 'polypeptide(L)'
;MALAFATKQNCETIHVIADNESALKTLLDPGMHGQQLVSVVACRNAREWLAKDERRRIVFHWCPSHEGVEWNELVDEDAKRAADIPLDRDECSLAHAQHLLAVQLRADWRDEYRGSMAYAGHNFLRLKAFDPPNHVSSPALQAHGHSKANMARFCRAVLDHAPLGSFRQRFFAHEPTDCPECGVLQDRAHVLFKCSRYRRWWELRGEFEFLLRVSAYRELNGFLTTNESAFSFEDAPT
;
A
#
# COMPACT_ATOMS: atom_id res chain seq x y z
N MET A 1 6.35 -23.43 -16.69
CA MET A 1 6.37 -24.39 -17.82
C MET A 1 7.78 -24.86 -18.22
N ALA A 2 8.80 -24.76 -17.35
CA ALA A 2 10.18 -25.20 -17.65
C ALA A 2 10.42 -26.70 -17.38
N LEU A 3 9.89 -27.24 -16.26
CA LEU A 3 10.07 -28.65 -15.91
C LEU A 3 9.50 -29.59 -16.99
N ALA A 4 8.33 -29.25 -17.56
CA ALA A 4 7.73 -30.02 -18.64
C ALA A 4 8.60 -30.09 -19.91
N PHE A 5 9.42 -29.07 -20.16
CA PHE A 5 10.40 -29.07 -21.24
C PHE A 5 11.63 -29.91 -20.85
N ALA A 6 12.14 -29.74 -19.64
CA ALA A 6 13.29 -30.50 -19.13
C ALA A 6 13.04 -32.01 -19.12
N THR A 7 11.83 -32.47 -18.76
CA THR A 7 11.45 -33.89 -18.76
C THR A 7 11.39 -34.52 -20.15
N LYS A 8 11.52 -33.75 -21.23
CA LYS A 8 11.63 -34.25 -22.61
C LYS A 8 13.08 -34.41 -23.07
N GLN A 9 14.04 -33.87 -22.30
CA GLN A 9 15.46 -33.95 -22.64
C GLN A 9 16.05 -35.29 -22.23
N ASN A 10 17.04 -35.77 -23.00
CA ASN A 10 17.79 -36.98 -22.66
C ASN A 10 18.82 -36.66 -21.57
N CYS A 11 18.38 -36.71 -20.32
CA CYS A 11 19.23 -36.47 -19.14
C CYS A 11 18.88 -37.45 -18.02
N GLU A 12 19.83 -37.64 -17.10
CA GLU A 12 19.64 -38.40 -15.86
C GLU A 12 19.24 -37.48 -14.70
N THR A 13 19.69 -36.22 -14.69
CA THR A 13 19.41 -35.28 -13.60
C THR A 13 18.87 -33.96 -14.16
N ILE A 14 17.78 -33.48 -13.58
CA ILE A 14 17.22 -32.16 -13.83
C ILE A 14 17.49 -31.28 -12.61
N HIS A 15 18.17 -30.16 -12.81
CA HIS A 15 18.32 -29.12 -11.80
C HIS A 15 17.31 -27.99 -12.07
N VAL A 16 16.47 -27.69 -11.09
CA VAL A 16 15.53 -26.58 -11.13
C VAL A 16 16.02 -25.53 -10.15
N ILE A 17 16.40 -24.38 -10.69
CA ILE A 17 16.90 -23.24 -9.91
C ILE A 17 15.84 -22.13 -10.00
N ALA A 18 15.43 -21.58 -8.88
CA ALA A 18 14.49 -20.45 -8.86
C ALA A 18 14.71 -19.57 -7.62
N ASP A 19 14.29 -18.31 -7.74
CA ASP A 19 14.37 -17.33 -6.65
C ASP A 19 13.12 -17.30 -5.75
N ASN A 20 12.05 -17.95 -6.19
CA ASN A 20 10.82 -18.09 -5.42
C ASN A 20 10.81 -19.42 -4.63
N GLU A 21 11.22 -19.34 -3.36
CA GLU A 21 11.24 -20.49 -2.45
C GLU A 21 9.86 -21.14 -2.29
N SER A 22 8.80 -20.33 -2.21
CA SER A 22 7.42 -20.82 -2.10
C SER A 22 6.99 -21.60 -3.34
N ALA A 23 7.38 -21.15 -4.54
CA ALA A 23 7.13 -21.87 -5.78
C ALA A 23 7.88 -23.22 -5.81
N LEU A 24 9.15 -23.26 -5.40
CA LEU A 24 9.92 -24.51 -5.32
C LEU A 24 9.26 -25.53 -4.37
N LYS A 25 8.80 -25.06 -3.20
CA LYS A 25 8.12 -25.91 -2.22
C LYS A 25 6.78 -26.45 -2.72
N THR A 26 6.05 -25.69 -3.54
CA THR A 26 4.69 -26.05 -3.99
C THR A 26 4.66 -26.67 -5.38
N LEU A 27 5.76 -26.66 -6.15
CA LEU A 27 5.79 -27.11 -7.54
C LEU A 27 5.38 -28.57 -7.73
N LEU A 28 5.69 -29.44 -6.76
CA LEU A 28 5.29 -30.85 -6.77
C LEU A 28 4.22 -31.17 -5.72
N ASP A 29 3.51 -30.15 -5.22
CA ASP A 29 2.36 -30.32 -4.34
C ASP A 29 1.06 -30.22 -5.16
N PRO A 30 0.29 -31.32 -5.35
CA PRO A 30 -0.98 -31.28 -6.06
C PRO A 30 -2.16 -30.77 -5.22
N GLY A 31 -1.92 -30.35 -3.96
CA GLY A 31 -2.93 -29.81 -3.04
C GLY A 31 -3.60 -28.53 -3.53
N MET A 32 -4.58 -28.04 -2.77
CA MET A 32 -5.29 -26.81 -3.11
C MET A 32 -4.43 -25.57 -2.82
N HIS A 33 -3.99 -24.87 -3.87
CA HIS A 33 -3.31 -23.58 -3.78
C HIS A 33 -3.43 -22.79 -5.09
N GLY A 34 -3.03 -21.52 -5.10
CA GLY A 34 -3.22 -20.60 -6.24
C GLY A 34 -2.51 -20.99 -7.56
N GLN A 35 -1.64 -22.00 -7.53
CA GLN A 35 -0.92 -22.53 -8.71
C GLN A 35 -1.17 -24.02 -8.95
N GLN A 36 -2.25 -24.59 -8.39
CA GLN A 36 -2.51 -26.04 -8.42
C GLN A 36 -2.45 -26.64 -9.82
N LEU A 37 -3.00 -25.97 -10.85
CA LEU A 37 -2.96 -26.48 -12.22
C LEU A 37 -1.52 -26.68 -12.71
N VAL A 38 -0.62 -25.74 -12.39
CA VAL A 38 0.80 -25.82 -12.74
C VAL A 38 1.46 -26.99 -12.01
N SER A 39 1.17 -27.16 -10.72
CA SER A 39 1.71 -28.26 -9.92
C SER A 39 1.19 -29.62 -10.37
N VAL A 40 -0.09 -29.75 -10.72
CA VAL A 40 -0.66 -30.99 -11.28
C VAL A 40 0.03 -31.38 -12.59
N VAL A 41 0.26 -30.41 -13.48
CA VAL A 41 1.00 -30.64 -14.73
C VAL A 41 2.46 -31.00 -14.45
N ALA A 42 3.12 -30.32 -13.50
CA ALA A 42 4.48 -30.62 -13.09
C ALA A 42 4.60 -32.05 -12.52
N CYS A 43 3.73 -32.43 -11.59
CA CYS A 43 3.65 -33.77 -11.02
C CYS A 43 3.45 -34.85 -12.09
N ARG A 44 2.56 -34.62 -13.07
CA ARG A 44 2.34 -35.56 -14.17
C ARG A 44 3.63 -35.80 -14.96
N ASN A 45 4.28 -34.72 -15.40
CA ASN A 45 5.52 -34.81 -16.20
C ASN A 45 6.68 -35.40 -15.38
N ALA A 46 6.85 -34.97 -14.14
CA ALA A 46 7.90 -35.47 -13.25
C ALA A 46 7.73 -36.97 -13.00
N ARG A 47 6.51 -37.43 -12.67
CA ARG A 47 6.21 -38.84 -12.44
C ARG A 47 6.49 -39.70 -13.67
N GLU A 48 6.02 -39.28 -14.85
CA GLU A 48 6.25 -39.99 -16.11
C GLU A 48 7.73 -40.07 -16.48
N TRP A 49 8.53 -39.04 -16.15
CA TRP A 49 9.96 -39.03 -16.44
C TRP A 49 10.78 -39.85 -15.44
N LEU A 50 10.49 -39.72 -14.14
CA LEU A 50 11.17 -40.45 -13.07
C LEU A 50 10.91 -41.96 -13.14
N ALA A 51 9.69 -42.38 -13.52
CA ALA A 51 9.32 -43.79 -13.59
C ALA A 51 10.06 -44.59 -14.69
N LYS A 52 10.74 -43.92 -15.62
CA LYS A 52 11.44 -44.57 -16.75
C LYS A 52 12.82 -45.12 -16.39
N ASP A 53 13.46 -44.60 -15.35
CA ASP A 53 14.81 -45.01 -14.93
C ASP A 53 15.04 -44.61 -13.48
N GLU A 54 15.42 -45.56 -12.62
CA GLU A 54 15.66 -45.37 -11.18
C GLU A 54 16.80 -44.40 -10.87
N ARG A 55 17.71 -44.17 -11.83
CA ARG A 55 18.82 -43.21 -11.67
C ARG A 55 18.36 -41.76 -11.78
N ARG A 56 17.17 -41.54 -12.35
CA ARG A 56 16.67 -40.21 -12.63
C ARG A 56 16.33 -39.44 -11.37
N ARG A 57 16.74 -38.18 -11.32
CA ARG A 57 16.48 -37.30 -10.17
C ARG A 57 16.17 -35.87 -10.61
N ILE A 58 15.33 -35.22 -9.80
CA ILE A 58 15.04 -33.79 -9.92
C ILE A 58 15.56 -33.14 -8.64
N VAL A 59 16.38 -32.10 -8.78
CA VAL A 59 16.99 -31.38 -7.66
C VAL A 59 16.56 -29.92 -7.71
N PHE A 60 15.99 -29.43 -6.62
CA PHE A 60 15.55 -28.04 -6.47
C PHE A 60 16.61 -27.22 -5.73
N HIS A 61 16.93 -26.07 -6.29
CA HIS A 61 17.86 -25.11 -5.73
C HIS A 61 17.18 -23.76 -5.62
N TRP A 62 17.25 -23.16 -4.44
CA TRP A 62 16.87 -21.76 -4.28
C TRP A 62 18.08 -20.86 -4.52
N CYS A 63 17.86 -19.72 -5.16
CA CYS A 63 18.86 -18.67 -5.30
C CYS A 63 18.26 -17.30 -4.93
N PRO A 64 19.05 -16.31 -4.50
CA PRO A 64 18.51 -15.01 -4.17
C PRO A 64 18.11 -14.22 -5.43
N SER A 65 17.01 -13.48 -5.35
CA SER A 65 16.54 -12.59 -6.41
C SER A 65 17.30 -11.26 -6.39
N HIS A 66 17.58 -10.67 -7.55
CA HIS A 66 18.20 -9.34 -7.73
C HIS A 66 19.58 -9.15 -7.09
N GLU A 67 20.35 -10.23 -6.94
CA GLU A 67 21.71 -10.21 -6.36
C GLU A 67 22.83 -10.41 -7.42
N GLY A 68 22.58 -10.16 -8.71
CA GLY A 68 23.60 -10.30 -9.75
C GLY A 68 23.85 -11.73 -10.24
N VAL A 69 22.94 -12.67 -9.95
CA VAL A 69 23.03 -14.04 -10.47
C VAL A 69 22.61 -14.03 -11.95
N GLU A 70 23.60 -13.92 -12.84
CA GLU A 70 23.44 -13.72 -14.30
C GLU A 70 22.29 -14.53 -14.92
N TRP A 71 22.30 -15.86 -14.75
CA TRP A 71 21.27 -16.72 -15.34
C TRP A 71 19.88 -16.55 -14.73
N ASN A 72 19.78 -16.20 -13.44
CA ASN A 72 18.49 -15.90 -12.82
C ASN A 72 17.94 -14.57 -13.35
N GLU A 73 18.79 -13.55 -13.51
CA GLU A 73 18.39 -12.25 -14.04
C GLU A 73 17.92 -12.33 -15.49
N LEU A 74 18.63 -13.12 -16.33
CA LEU A 74 18.21 -13.38 -17.70
C LEU A 74 16.84 -14.05 -17.77
N VAL A 75 16.60 -15.08 -16.95
CA VAL A 75 15.32 -15.80 -16.92
C VAL A 75 14.19 -14.95 -16.32
N ASP A 76 14.47 -14.11 -15.33
CA ASP A 76 13.50 -13.15 -14.77
C ASP A 76 13.07 -12.13 -15.83
N GLU A 77 14.02 -11.62 -16.63
CA GLU A 77 13.71 -10.70 -17.73
C GLU A 77 12.90 -11.38 -18.84
N ASP A 78 13.27 -12.60 -19.23
CA ASP A 78 12.49 -13.41 -20.19
C ASP A 78 11.07 -13.70 -19.66
N ALA A 79 10.92 -14.00 -18.36
CA ALA A 79 9.63 -14.25 -17.74
C ALA A 79 8.75 -12.99 -17.71
N LYS A 80 9.35 -11.82 -17.44
CA LYS A 80 8.66 -10.51 -17.52
C LYS A 80 8.18 -10.23 -18.94
N ARG A 81 9.06 -10.37 -19.93
CA ARG A 81 8.69 -10.22 -21.35
C ARG A 81 7.57 -11.18 -21.74
N ALA A 82 7.62 -12.43 -21.26
CA ALA A 82 6.58 -13.42 -21.53
C ALA A 82 5.24 -13.09 -20.87
N ALA A 83 5.25 -12.45 -19.69
CA ALA A 83 4.04 -12.01 -19.00
C ALA A 83 3.29 -10.90 -19.78
N ASP A 84 4.01 -10.12 -20.59
CA ASP A 84 3.43 -9.09 -21.45
C ASP A 84 2.86 -9.65 -22.77
N ILE A 85 3.13 -10.92 -23.10
CA ILE A 85 2.58 -11.56 -24.30
C ILE A 85 1.08 -11.82 -24.07
N PRO A 86 0.19 -11.24 -24.89
CA PRO A 86 -1.24 -11.53 -24.80
C PRO A 86 -1.48 -13.02 -25.06
N LEU A 87 -2.00 -13.73 -24.06
CA LEU A 87 -2.46 -15.10 -24.26
C LEU A 87 -3.87 -15.03 -24.85
N ASP A 88 -4.05 -15.66 -26.01
CA ASP A 88 -5.35 -15.84 -26.69
C ASP A 88 -6.19 -16.91 -25.98
N ARG A 89 -6.34 -16.78 -24.66
CA ARG A 89 -7.10 -17.69 -23.81
C ARG A 89 -8.02 -16.85 -22.92
N ASP A 90 -9.32 -17.15 -22.97
CA ASP A 90 -10.34 -16.56 -22.08
C ASP A 90 -10.16 -16.99 -20.60
N GLU A 91 -9.27 -17.95 -20.32
CA GLU A 91 -9.08 -18.52 -18.99
C GLU A 91 -7.83 -17.96 -18.32
N CYS A 92 -8.02 -17.22 -17.21
CA CYS A 92 -6.95 -16.82 -16.31
C CYS A 92 -7.15 -17.42 -14.91
N SER A 93 -6.10 -17.47 -14.09
CA SER A 93 -6.24 -17.94 -12.71
C SER A 93 -7.12 -16.98 -11.90
N LEU A 94 -7.85 -17.50 -10.90
CA LEU A 94 -8.65 -16.66 -10.01
C LEU A 94 -7.82 -15.55 -9.35
N ALA A 95 -6.57 -15.85 -8.98
CA ALA A 95 -5.65 -14.88 -8.41
C ALA A 95 -5.30 -13.76 -9.41
N HIS A 96 -5.10 -14.08 -10.69
CA HIS A 96 -4.84 -13.09 -11.73
C HIS A 96 -6.08 -12.22 -11.99
N ALA A 97 -7.27 -12.83 -12.11
CA ALA A 97 -8.53 -12.09 -12.22
C ALA A 97 -8.75 -11.13 -11.04
N GLN A 98 -8.52 -11.59 -9.80
CA GLN A 98 -8.61 -10.76 -8.60
C GLN A 98 -7.59 -9.62 -8.61
N HIS A 99 -6.36 -9.87 -9.08
CA HIS A 99 -5.34 -8.84 -9.22
C HIS A 99 -5.77 -7.76 -10.21
N LEU A 100 -6.18 -8.13 -11.42
CA LEU A 100 -6.66 -7.21 -12.44
C LEU A 100 -7.86 -6.39 -11.95
N LEU A 101 -8.83 -7.04 -11.32
CA LEU A 101 -9.99 -6.36 -10.73
C LEU A 101 -9.56 -5.37 -9.64
N ALA A 102 -8.65 -5.75 -8.76
CA ALA A 102 -8.15 -4.86 -7.71
C ALA A 102 -7.37 -3.66 -8.29
N VAL A 103 -6.62 -3.84 -9.38
CA VAL A 103 -5.95 -2.75 -10.09
C VAL A 103 -6.98 -1.78 -10.69
N GLN A 104 -7.99 -2.31 -11.40
CA GLN A 104 -9.04 -1.50 -12.00
C GLN A 104 -9.85 -0.73 -10.95
N LEU A 105 -10.34 -1.42 -9.90
CA LEU A 105 -11.11 -0.79 -8.83
C LEU A 105 -10.34 0.32 -8.12
N ARG A 106 -9.01 0.18 -7.97
CA ARG A 106 -8.16 1.25 -7.40
C ARG A 106 -8.01 2.43 -8.34
N ALA A 107 -7.99 2.21 -9.66
CA ALA A 107 -7.95 3.27 -10.64
C ALA A 107 -9.29 4.04 -10.65
N ASP A 108 -10.41 3.31 -10.77
CA ASP A 108 -11.76 3.88 -10.74
C ASP A 108 -12.00 4.68 -9.46
N TRP A 109 -11.67 4.10 -8.30
CA TRP A 109 -11.76 4.79 -7.02
C TRP A 109 -10.92 6.08 -6.98
N ARG A 110 -9.70 6.05 -7.54
CA ARG A 110 -8.81 7.22 -7.53
C ARG A 110 -9.35 8.34 -8.40
N ASP A 111 -9.92 7.99 -9.55
CA ASP A 111 -10.53 8.95 -10.46
C ASP A 111 -11.79 9.56 -9.84
N GLU A 112 -12.64 8.75 -9.19
CA GLU A 112 -13.81 9.26 -8.46
C GLU A 112 -13.41 10.14 -7.27
N TYR A 113 -12.45 9.69 -6.45
CA TYR A 113 -11.96 10.42 -5.28
C TYR A 113 -11.33 11.77 -5.64
N ARG A 114 -10.61 11.85 -6.75
CA ARG A 114 -9.98 13.10 -7.21
C ARG A 114 -10.93 13.98 -8.02
N GLY A 115 -11.83 13.38 -8.80
CA GLY A 115 -12.75 14.08 -9.69
C GLY A 115 -14.03 14.59 -9.02
N SER A 116 -14.46 13.97 -7.91
CA SER A 116 -15.72 14.31 -7.24
C SER A 116 -15.49 14.87 -5.83
N MET A 117 -15.77 16.16 -5.66
CA MET A 117 -15.78 16.81 -4.35
C MET A 117 -16.89 16.25 -3.44
N ALA A 118 -18.02 15.84 -4.02
CA ALA A 118 -19.12 15.23 -3.27
C ALA A 118 -18.75 13.86 -2.70
N TYR A 119 -17.98 13.06 -3.46
CA TYR A 119 -17.52 11.75 -3.02
C TYR A 119 -16.45 11.86 -1.93
N ALA A 120 -15.41 12.67 -2.17
CA ALA A 120 -14.28 12.79 -1.25
C ALA A 120 -14.58 13.67 -0.01
N GLY A 121 -15.70 14.41 -0.04
CA GLY A 121 -16.09 15.35 0.99
C GLY A 121 -15.27 16.65 1.00
N HIS A 122 -15.81 17.66 1.67
CA HIS A 122 -15.22 19.00 1.73
C HIS A 122 -14.19 19.17 2.85
N ASN A 123 -14.29 18.34 3.88
CA ASN A 123 -13.54 18.53 5.13
C ASN A 123 -12.30 17.64 5.21
N PHE A 124 -12.17 16.61 4.38
CA PHE A 124 -11.04 15.69 4.44
C PHE A 124 -9.75 16.35 3.91
N LEU A 125 -8.68 16.33 4.71
CA LEU A 125 -7.35 16.79 4.31
C LEU A 125 -6.70 15.75 3.39
N ARG A 126 -6.76 15.97 2.08
CA ARG A 126 -6.39 15.00 1.02
C ARG A 126 -4.87 14.84 0.85
N LEU A 127 -4.21 14.27 1.86
CA LEU A 127 -2.77 14.00 1.82
C LEU A 127 -2.46 12.89 0.81
N LYS A 128 -1.55 13.16 -0.14
CA LYS A 128 -1.09 12.20 -1.14
C LYS A 128 -0.56 10.89 -0.55
N ALA A 129 -0.09 10.91 0.71
CA ALA A 129 0.37 9.71 1.41
C ALA A 129 -0.73 8.64 1.61
N PHE A 130 -2.01 9.00 1.43
CA PHE A 130 -3.14 8.06 1.50
C PHE A 130 -3.66 7.59 0.14
N ASP A 131 -2.99 7.99 -0.95
CA ASP A 131 -3.27 7.50 -2.29
C ASP A 131 -2.21 6.45 -2.70
N PRO A 132 -2.56 5.17 -2.90
CA PRO A 132 -3.88 4.54 -2.77
C PRO A 132 -4.24 4.11 -1.33
N PRO A 133 -5.52 3.81 -1.06
CA PRO A 133 -5.99 3.39 0.26
C PRO A 133 -5.35 2.06 0.65
N ASN A 134 -4.88 1.98 1.89
CA ASN A 134 -4.24 0.81 2.45
C ASN A 134 -4.71 0.60 3.89
N HIS A 135 -5.25 -0.58 4.20
CA HIS A 135 -5.79 -0.92 5.52
C HIS A 135 -4.82 -1.75 6.38
N VAL A 136 -3.76 -2.31 5.80
CA VAL A 136 -2.81 -3.20 6.49
C VAL A 136 -1.54 -2.46 6.89
N SER A 137 -1.09 -1.52 6.06
CA SER A 137 0.16 -0.78 6.23
C SER A 137 0.02 0.70 5.88
N SER A 138 -1.10 1.31 6.29
CA SER A 138 -1.30 2.76 6.17
C SER A 138 -0.15 3.53 6.84
N PRO A 139 0.39 4.59 6.21
CA PRO A 139 1.37 5.47 6.85
C PRO A 139 0.90 5.99 8.21
N ALA A 140 -0.39 6.29 8.37
CA ALA A 140 -0.95 6.76 9.64
C ALA A 140 -0.84 5.71 10.75
N LEU A 141 -1.11 4.43 10.45
CA LEU A 141 -0.99 3.33 11.41
C LEU A 141 0.46 3.14 11.83
N GLN A 142 1.41 3.24 10.89
CA GLN A 142 2.83 3.13 11.18
C GLN A 142 3.34 4.30 12.05
N ALA A 143 2.89 5.53 11.77
CA ALA A 143 3.34 6.71 12.50
C ALA A 143 2.68 6.88 13.88
N HIS A 144 1.39 6.57 14.00
CA HIS A 144 0.58 6.93 15.18
C HIS A 144 -0.10 5.75 15.86
N GLY A 145 -0.07 4.54 15.27
CA GLY A 145 -0.83 3.38 15.74
C GLY A 145 -0.45 2.91 17.16
N HIS A 146 0.73 3.28 17.63
CA HIS A 146 1.21 2.96 18.98
C HIS A 146 0.62 3.88 20.08
N SER A 147 0.01 5.01 19.72
CA SER A 147 -0.57 5.97 20.67
C SER A 147 -1.98 6.37 20.29
N LYS A 148 -2.95 6.03 21.14
CA LYS A 148 -4.37 6.40 20.95
C LYS A 148 -4.53 7.93 20.87
N ALA A 149 -3.78 8.67 21.68
CA ALA A 149 -3.84 10.13 21.70
C ALA A 149 -3.34 10.74 20.38
N ASN A 150 -2.17 10.28 19.89
CA ASN A 150 -1.61 10.79 18.64
C ASN A 150 -2.48 10.41 17.44
N MET A 151 -2.96 9.16 17.39
CA MET A 151 -3.89 8.72 16.36
C MET A 151 -5.19 9.53 16.37
N ALA A 152 -5.78 9.79 17.55
CA ALA A 152 -6.99 10.59 17.66
C ALA A 152 -6.77 12.03 17.16
N ARG A 153 -5.66 12.68 17.55
CA ARG A 153 -5.30 14.03 17.09
C ARG A 153 -5.04 14.08 15.59
N PHE A 154 -4.35 13.07 15.06
CA PHE A 154 -4.13 12.91 13.63
C PHE A 154 -5.47 12.79 12.87
N CYS A 155 -6.34 11.88 13.30
CA CYS A 155 -7.67 11.71 12.70
C CYS A 155 -8.48 13.00 12.75
N ARG A 156 -8.49 13.72 13.88
CA ARG A 156 -9.21 14.99 14.00
C ARG A 156 -8.69 16.06 13.05
N ALA A 157 -7.37 16.17 12.89
CA ALA A 157 -6.74 17.09 11.94
C ALA A 157 -7.14 16.74 10.50
N VAL A 158 -7.06 15.47 10.11
CA VAL A 158 -7.37 15.02 8.75
C VAL A 158 -8.87 15.12 8.43
N LEU A 159 -9.75 14.78 9.38
CA LEU A 159 -11.20 14.76 9.18
C LEU A 159 -11.89 16.12 9.39
N ASP A 160 -11.14 17.14 9.82
CA ASP A 160 -11.68 18.42 10.32
C ASP A 160 -12.73 18.24 11.43
N HIS A 161 -12.48 17.26 12.31
CA HIS A 161 -13.44 16.87 13.35
C HIS A 161 -12.84 17.04 14.75
N ALA A 162 -12.09 18.12 14.90
CA ALA A 162 -11.45 18.52 16.15
C ALA A 162 -12.39 19.43 16.96
N PRO A 163 -12.25 19.48 18.30
CA PRO A 163 -13.03 20.35 19.18
C PRO A 163 -12.55 21.81 19.09
N LEU A 164 -12.47 22.33 17.87
CA LEU A 164 -12.13 23.71 17.55
C LEU A 164 -13.39 24.57 17.49
N GLY A 165 -13.21 25.87 17.38
CA GLY A 165 -14.29 26.83 17.23
C GLY A 165 -15.26 26.54 16.09
N SER A 166 -14.77 26.14 14.91
CA SER A 166 -15.62 25.75 13.77
C SER A 166 -16.52 24.55 14.08
N PHE A 167 -16.05 23.62 14.90
CA PHE A 167 -16.83 22.47 15.37
C PHE A 167 -17.84 22.89 16.45
N ARG A 168 -17.40 23.70 17.43
CA ARG A 168 -18.26 24.25 18.49
C ARG A 168 -19.40 25.09 17.91
N GLN A 169 -19.15 25.89 16.89
CA GLN A 169 -20.18 26.67 16.20
C GLN A 169 -21.34 25.79 15.67
N ARG A 170 -21.04 24.55 15.25
CA ARG A 170 -22.02 23.61 14.70
C ARG A 170 -22.75 22.80 15.75
N PHE A 171 -22.06 22.41 16.83
CA PHE A 171 -22.58 21.42 17.79
C PHE A 171 -22.72 21.94 19.22
N PHE A 172 -22.03 23.02 19.58
CA PHE A 172 -21.92 23.58 20.93
C PHE A 172 -21.95 25.12 20.87
N ALA A 173 -23.04 25.70 20.36
CA ALA A 173 -23.15 27.14 20.07
C ALA A 173 -22.96 28.08 21.28
N HIS A 174 -22.94 27.55 22.51
CA HIS A 174 -22.68 28.29 23.75
C HIS A 174 -21.21 28.30 24.16
N GLU A 175 -20.36 27.48 23.54
CA GLU A 175 -18.93 27.46 23.81
C GLU A 175 -18.16 28.50 22.98
N PRO A 176 -17.01 28.98 23.46
CA PRO A 176 -16.17 29.92 22.70
C PRO A 176 -15.71 29.35 21.36
N THR A 177 -15.91 30.12 20.29
CA THR A 177 -15.51 29.75 18.93
C THR A 177 -14.19 30.40 18.47
N ASP A 178 -13.81 31.50 19.10
CA ASP A 178 -12.66 32.26 18.63
C ASP A 178 -11.38 31.82 19.34
N CYS A 179 -10.26 31.89 18.62
CA CYS A 179 -8.96 31.71 19.23
C CYS A 179 -8.73 32.84 20.25
N PRO A 180 -8.39 32.51 21.51
CA PRO A 180 -8.26 33.52 22.57
C PRO A 180 -7.14 34.53 22.32
N GLU A 181 -6.15 34.18 21.50
CA GLU A 181 -5.03 35.07 21.14
C GLU A 181 -5.33 35.93 19.93
N CYS A 182 -5.86 35.31 18.88
CA CYS A 182 -5.99 35.95 17.58
C CYS A 182 -7.34 36.64 17.39
N GLY A 183 -8.35 36.33 18.22
CA GLY A 183 -9.69 36.91 18.13
C GLY A 183 -10.44 36.55 16.84
N VAL A 184 -10.06 35.45 16.18
CA VAL A 184 -10.70 34.95 14.96
C VAL A 184 -11.20 33.54 15.16
N LEU A 185 -12.19 33.11 14.37
CA LEU A 185 -12.71 31.76 14.39
C LEU A 185 -11.57 30.73 14.37
N GLN A 186 -11.54 29.87 15.37
CA GLN A 186 -10.57 28.80 15.44
C GLN A 186 -11.03 27.64 14.55
N ASP A 187 -10.53 27.58 13.32
CA ASP A 187 -10.72 26.46 12.40
C ASP A 187 -9.39 25.72 12.15
N ARG A 188 -9.42 24.62 11.39
CA ARG A 188 -8.20 23.86 11.06
C ARG A 188 -7.17 24.72 10.33
N ALA A 189 -7.59 25.58 9.41
CA ALA A 189 -6.68 26.43 8.66
C ALA A 189 -5.97 27.44 9.57
N HIS A 190 -6.68 27.99 10.56
CA HIS A 190 -6.13 28.84 11.59
C HIS A 190 -5.06 28.10 12.40
N VAL A 191 -5.38 26.90 12.90
CA VAL A 191 -4.44 26.07 13.67
C VAL A 191 -3.20 25.70 12.84
N LEU A 192 -3.36 25.28 11.59
CA LEU A 192 -2.26 24.79 10.74
C LEU A 192 -1.41 25.89 10.11
N PHE A 193 -1.95 27.09 9.89
CA PHE A 193 -1.28 28.08 9.03
C PHE A 193 -1.17 29.49 9.64
N LYS A 194 -2.02 29.87 10.59
CA LYS A 194 -2.15 31.28 11.00
C LYS A 194 -1.84 31.56 12.47
N CYS A 195 -2.28 30.70 13.38
CA CYS A 195 -2.18 30.92 14.82
C CYS A 195 -0.73 30.99 15.29
N SER A 196 -0.32 32.08 15.94
CA SER A 196 1.05 32.31 16.41
C SER A 196 1.47 31.38 17.56
N ARG A 197 0.52 30.77 18.26
CA ARG A 197 0.76 29.84 19.38
C ARG A 197 1.31 28.48 18.96
N TYR A 198 1.22 28.13 17.67
CA TYR A 198 1.73 26.86 17.17
C TYR A 198 3.05 27.06 16.42
N ARG A 199 4.05 26.24 16.76
CA ARG A 199 5.34 26.19 16.08
C ARG A 199 5.19 25.50 14.72
N ARG A 200 5.73 26.14 13.68
CA ARG A 200 5.69 25.67 12.29
C ARG A 200 7.04 25.92 11.62
N TRP A 201 7.35 25.14 10.59
CA TRP A 201 8.55 25.28 9.76
C TRP A 201 8.20 25.58 8.30
N TRP A 202 7.00 26.13 8.09
CA TRP A 202 6.48 26.52 6.79
C TRP A 202 5.72 27.84 6.90
N GLU A 203 5.81 28.65 5.83
CA GLU A 203 5.11 29.93 5.68
C GLU A 203 4.05 29.80 4.58
N LEU A 204 3.07 28.92 4.81
CA LEU A 204 1.98 28.68 3.87
C LEU A 204 0.73 29.44 4.30
N ARG A 205 -0.05 29.91 3.32
CA ARG A 205 -1.24 30.72 3.59
C ARG A 205 -2.53 29.90 3.66
N GLY A 206 -2.49 28.62 3.27
CA GLY A 206 -3.66 27.75 3.35
C GLY A 206 -3.42 26.29 2.95
N GLU A 207 -4.50 25.50 3.02
CA GLU A 207 -4.48 24.05 2.79
C GLU A 207 -4.05 23.67 1.37
N PHE A 208 -4.45 24.44 0.36
CA PHE A 208 -4.11 24.14 -1.03
C PHE A 208 -2.59 24.10 -1.26
N GLU A 209 -1.86 25.13 -0.80
CA GLU A 209 -0.40 25.19 -0.90
C GLU A 209 0.26 24.05 -0.12
N PHE A 210 -0.30 23.70 1.05
CA PHE A 210 0.19 22.60 1.87
C PHE A 210 0.04 21.24 1.18
N LEU A 211 -1.13 20.95 0.62
CA LEU A 211 -1.43 19.67 -0.03
C LEU A 211 -0.63 19.44 -1.32
N LEU A 212 -0.11 20.49 -1.96
CA LEU A 212 0.75 20.36 -3.13
C LEU A 212 2.15 19.81 -2.77
N ARG A 213 2.61 19.99 -1.53
CA ARG A 213 3.95 19.57 -1.09
C ARG A 213 4.06 18.05 -1.02
N VAL A 214 5.17 17.53 -1.52
CA VAL A 214 5.52 16.10 -1.39
C VAL A 214 5.70 15.71 0.09
N SER A 215 6.18 16.66 0.91
CA SER A 215 6.44 16.47 2.34
C SER A 215 5.23 16.72 3.25
N ALA A 216 4.05 17.07 2.71
CA ALA A 216 2.88 17.50 3.51
C ALA A 216 2.54 16.53 4.66
N TYR A 217 2.55 15.22 4.39
CA TYR A 217 2.29 14.21 5.43
C TYR A 217 3.35 14.21 6.54
N ARG A 218 4.64 14.28 6.18
CA ARG A 218 5.74 14.34 7.14
C ARG A 218 5.69 15.62 7.97
N GLU A 219 5.38 16.73 7.33
CA GLU A 219 5.25 18.04 7.96
C GLU A 219 4.07 18.10 8.94
N LEU A 220 2.91 17.53 8.57
CA LEU A 220 1.77 17.41 9.47
C LEU A 220 2.14 16.58 10.71
N ASN A 221 2.82 15.43 10.52
CA ASN A 221 3.27 14.60 11.64
C ASN A 221 4.23 15.35 12.56
N GLY A 222 5.20 16.09 11.99
CA GLY A 222 6.13 16.92 12.76
C GLY A 222 5.40 17.99 13.57
N PHE A 223 4.41 18.64 12.96
CA PHE A 223 3.60 19.65 13.64
C PHE A 223 2.80 19.08 14.81
N LEU A 224 2.13 17.94 14.62
CA LEU A 224 1.37 17.28 15.70
C LEU A 224 2.28 16.81 16.83
N THR A 225 3.50 16.39 16.51
CA THR A 225 4.51 15.98 17.50
C THR A 225 5.01 17.17 18.30
N THR A 226 5.25 18.31 17.66
CA THR A 226 5.80 19.52 18.33
C THR A 226 4.73 20.30 19.09
N ASN A 227 3.49 20.25 18.65
CA ASN A 227 2.39 21.03 19.22
C ASN A 227 1.37 20.10 19.88
N GLU A 228 1.66 19.59 21.07
CA GLU A 228 0.88 18.53 21.73
C GLU A 228 -0.61 18.87 21.95
N SER A 229 -0.93 20.15 22.16
CA SER A 229 -2.32 20.61 22.32
C SER A 229 -3.08 20.77 20.99
N ALA A 230 -2.39 20.82 19.83
CA ALA A 230 -3.05 20.98 18.55
C ALA A 230 -4.00 19.81 18.26
N PHE A 231 -5.26 20.14 17.91
CA PHE A 231 -6.35 19.18 17.66
C PHE A 231 -6.67 18.24 18.84
N SER A 232 -6.18 18.56 20.03
CA SER A 232 -6.56 17.91 21.28
C SER A 232 -7.91 18.47 21.78
N PHE A 233 -8.36 18.06 22.97
CA PHE A 233 -9.50 18.71 23.65
C PHE A 233 -9.08 19.91 24.49
N GLU A 234 -7.78 20.13 24.64
CA GLU A 234 -7.23 21.31 25.31
C GLU A 234 -7.32 22.50 24.36
N ASP A 235 -7.58 23.68 24.91
CA ASP A 235 -7.56 24.91 24.13
C ASP A 235 -6.15 25.23 23.60
N ALA A 236 -6.04 26.26 22.75
CA ALA A 236 -4.77 26.66 22.17
C ALA A 236 -3.71 26.87 23.28
N PRO A 237 -2.46 26.40 23.08
CA PRO A 237 -1.44 26.43 24.12
C PRO A 237 -1.24 27.87 24.62
N THR A 238 -1.04 28.03 25.92
CA THR A 238 -0.76 29.33 26.57
C THR A 238 0.64 29.81 26.26
#